data_AF-A0A418XJC9-F1
#
_entry.id   AF-A0A418XJC9-F1
#
_cell.length_a   1.000
_cell.length_b   1.000
_cell.length_c   1.000
_cell.angle_alpha   90.00
_cell.angle_beta   90.00
_cell.angle_gamma   90.00
#
_symmetry.space_group_name_H-M   'P 1'
#
loop_
_entity.id
_entity.type
_entity.pdbx_description
1 polymer ?
#
loop_
_entity_poly.entity_id
_entity_poly.type
_entity_poly.pdbx_seq_one_letter_code
_entity_poly.pdbx_strand_id
1 'polypeptide(L)'
;MSHSPASPASQNAQQRAAHIREVVMAHGVELRQRFPLLQHQDALGAGILAFALAGMLGSAALYVSGHMAWWVCLLLNAFFASLTHELEHDLIHSMYFRKQRVPHNLMMALVWLARPSTINPWVRRHLHLNHHKVSGTETDLEERAITNGEPWGIARLLMVGDNMMSSFIRFLRAKTRQHKWSIITRTAKVYAPLGLLNWGTWYVFLAFHASNGIASLIGAPIDWSASTLEVMNIINIAVVVLVGPNVLRTFCLHFVSSNMHYYGDIEAGNVLQQCQVLNPWWLWPLQAFCFNFGSSHAIHHFVVKEPFYIRQLTVPFAHKVMREMGVRFNDFGTFTRANRWTRAERTEPAQQPQTA
;
A
#
# COMPACT_ATOMS: atom_id res chain seq x y z
N MET A 1 -36.58 -6.91 28.93
CA MET A 1 -35.47 -7.81 29.28
C MET A 1 -34.20 -7.24 28.67
N SER A 2 -33.29 -6.71 29.49
CA SER A 2 -32.05 -6.09 29.03
C SER A 2 -31.05 -7.18 28.64
N HIS A 3 -30.80 -7.35 27.35
CA HIS A 3 -29.64 -8.10 26.89
C HIS A 3 -28.39 -7.26 27.21
N SER A 4 -27.73 -7.56 28.33
CA SER A 4 -26.32 -7.20 28.47
C SER A 4 -25.55 -7.94 27.36
N PRO A 5 -24.74 -7.26 26.54
CA PRO A 5 -23.90 -7.95 25.57
C PRO A 5 -22.97 -8.89 26.33
N ALA A 6 -22.96 -10.15 25.93
CA ALA A 6 -22.06 -11.14 26.51
C ALA A 6 -20.60 -10.64 26.41
N SER A 7 -19.81 -10.86 27.46
CA SER A 7 -18.41 -10.41 27.49
C SER A 7 -17.65 -10.87 26.23
N PRO A 8 -16.69 -10.09 25.68
CA PRO A 8 -15.95 -10.48 24.47
C PRO A 8 -15.28 -11.86 24.57
N ALA A 9 -15.01 -12.33 25.79
CA ALA A 9 -14.41 -13.64 26.07
C ALA A 9 -15.32 -14.84 25.73
N SER A 10 -16.65 -14.66 25.67
CA SER A 10 -17.59 -15.73 25.32
C SER A 10 -18.00 -15.73 23.83
N GLN A 11 -17.52 -14.77 23.04
CA GLN A 11 -17.86 -14.65 21.62
C GLN A 11 -16.82 -15.35 20.73
N ASN A 12 -17.29 -16.13 19.76
CA ASN A 12 -16.40 -16.70 18.75
C ASN A 12 -15.87 -15.60 17.80
N ALA A 13 -14.88 -15.93 16.96
CA ALA A 13 -14.26 -14.95 16.05
C ALA A 13 -15.25 -14.30 15.08
N GLN A 14 -16.24 -15.06 14.58
CA GLN A 14 -17.24 -14.58 13.62
C GLN A 14 -18.20 -13.59 14.28
N GLN A 15 -18.62 -13.85 15.52
CA GLN A 15 -19.48 -12.95 16.32
C GLN A 15 -18.76 -11.63 16.60
N ARG A 16 -17.49 -11.69 17.04
CA ARG A 16 -16.66 -10.51 17.26
C ARG A 16 -16.48 -9.68 15.99
N ALA A 17 -16.17 -10.33 14.87
CA ALA A 17 -16.05 -9.65 13.58
C ALA A 17 -17.38 -9.06 13.11
N ALA A 18 -18.52 -9.74 13.33
CA ALA A 18 -19.84 -9.22 13.02
C ALA A 18 -20.18 -7.99 13.86
N HIS A 19 -19.85 -8.01 15.15
CA HIS A 19 -20.03 -6.88 16.04
C HIS A 19 -19.22 -5.66 15.58
N ILE A 20 -17.93 -5.83 15.26
CA ILE A 20 -17.11 -4.73 14.69
C ILE A 20 -17.79 -4.15 13.46
N ARG A 21 -18.22 -4.99 12.52
CA ARG A 21 -18.89 -4.54 11.28
C ARG A 21 -20.14 -3.72 11.58
N GLU A 22 -21.01 -4.23 12.43
CA GLU A 22 -22.28 -3.60 12.78
C GLU A 22 -22.06 -2.20 13.35
N VAL A 23 -21.25 -2.08 14.40
CA VAL A 23 -21.10 -0.80 15.11
C VAL A 23 -20.28 0.22 14.31
N VAL A 24 -19.28 -0.23 13.55
CA VAL A 24 -18.49 0.65 12.68
C VAL A 24 -19.32 1.16 11.50
N MET A 25 -20.18 0.30 10.90
CA MET A 25 -21.12 0.76 9.88
C MET A 25 -22.15 1.74 10.44
N ALA A 26 -22.69 1.49 11.63
CA ALA A 26 -23.62 2.40 12.28
C ALA A 26 -22.99 3.78 12.53
N HIS A 27 -21.73 3.81 12.96
CA HIS A 27 -20.99 5.07 13.13
C HIS A 27 -20.74 5.77 11.77
N GLY A 28 -20.48 5.03 10.70
CA GLY A 28 -20.42 5.58 9.34
C GLY A 28 -21.73 6.22 8.88
N VAL A 29 -22.88 5.69 9.30
CA VAL A 29 -24.20 6.29 9.06
C VAL A 29 -24.37 7.57 9.89
N GLU A 30 -24.02 7.54 11.18
CA GLU A 30 -24.04 8.70 12.07
C GLU A 30 -23.20 9.86 11.49
N LEU A 31 -22.00 9.58 11.00
CA LEU A 31 -21.14 10.59 10.37
C LEU A 31 -21.82 11.25 9.16
N ARG A 32 -22.53 10.49 8.32
CA ARG A 32 -23.26 11.03 7.15
C ARG A 32 -24.51 11.81 7.53
N GLN A 33 -25.13 11.51 8.67
CA GLN A 33 -26.22 12.30 9.23
C GLN A 33 -25.71 13.62 9.79
N ARG A 34 -24.59 13.58 10.51
CA ARG A 34 -23.93 14.76 11.10
C ARG A 34 -23.31 15.68 10.05
N PHE A 35 -22.73 15.12 8.99
CA PHE A 35 -22.10 15.85 7.89
C PHE A 35 -22.73 15.45 6.55
N PRO A 36 -23.83 16.11 6.13
CA PRO A 36 -24.57 15.75 4.91
C PRO A 36 -23.73 15.75 3.63
N LEU A 37 -22.63 16.53 3.58
CA LEU A 37 -21.68 16.51 2.47
C LEU A 37 -21.15 15.10 2.17
N LEU A 38 -20.99 14.25 3.20
CA LEU A 38 -20.51 12.87 3.07
C LEU A 38 -21.47 11.96 2.28
N GLN A 39 -22.71 12.39 2.04
CA GLN A 39 -23.68 11.68 1.19
C GLN A 39 -23.36 11.84 -0.31
N HIS A 40 -22.59 12.87 -0.69
CA HIS A 40 -22.18 13.14 -2.07
C HIS A 40 -20.88 12.41 -2.44
N GLN A 41 -20.84 11.09 -2.24
CA GLN A 41 -19.64 10.27 -2.37
C GLN A 41 -18.93 10.41 -3.74
N ASP A 42 -19.68 10.41 -4.85
CA ASP A 42 -19.11 10.56 -6.19
C ASP A 42 -18.44 11.94 -6.39
N ALA A 43 -19.08 13.01 -5.90
CA ALA A 43 -18.54 14.36 -5.97
C ALA A 43 -17.30 14.52 -5.08
N LEU A 44 -17.30 13.93 -3.88
CA LEU A 44 -16.14 13.92 -2.99
C LEU A 44 -14.96 13.14 -3.61
N GLY A 45 -15.21 11.96 -4.17
CA GLY A 45 -14.19 11.18 -4.86
C GLY A 45 -13.55 11.94 -6.03
N ALA A 46 -14.38 12.57 -6.88
CA ALA A 46 -13.92 13.39 -7.98
C ALA A 46 -13.17 14.65 -7.51
N GLY A 47 -13.68 15.32 -6.47
CA GLY A 47 -13.06 16.52 -5.90
C GLY A 47 -11.68 16.25 -5.29
N ILE A 48 -11.55 15.15 -4.53
CA ILE A 48 -10.26 14.71 -3.98
C ILE A 48 -9.28 14.39 -5.11
N LEU A 49 -9.74 13.70 -6.17
CA LEU A 49 -8.90 13.40 -7.33
C LEU A 49 -8.42 14.68 -8.01
N ALA A 50 -9.32 15.62 -8.28
CA ALA A 50 -9.00 16.91 -8.89
C ALA A 50 -8.00 17.70 -8.03
N PHE A 51 -8.22 17.75 -6.71
CA PHE A 51 -7.31 18.38 -5.76
C PHE A 51 -5.91 17.74 -5.79
N ALA A 52 -5.83 16.41 -5.76
CA ALA A 52 -4.55 15.71 -5.78
C ALA A 52 -3.80 15.94 -7.10
N LEU A 53 -4.49 15.87 -8.25
CA LEU A 53 -3.89 16.13 -9.57
C LEU A 53 -3.44 17.59 -9.70
N ALA A 54 -4.25 18.55 -9.26
CA ALA A 54 -3.89 19.96 -9.25
C ALA A 54 -2.66 20.22 -8.36
N GLY A 55 -2.59 19.58 -7.20
CA GLY A 55 -1.43 19.63 -6.32
C GLY A 55 -0.16 19.09 -6.98
N MET A 56 -0.23 17.94 -7.65
CA MET A 56 0.89 17.35 -8.37
C MET A 56 1.37 18.23 -9.53
N LEU A 57 0.44 18.73 -10.35
CA LEU A 57 0.74 19.59 -11.50
C LEU A 57 1.27 20.96 -11.06
N GLY A 58 0.68 21.56 -10.03
CA GLY A 58 1.11 22.84 -9.47
C GLY A 58 2.52 22.75 -8.86
N SER A 59 2.79 21.71 -8.09
CA SER A 59 4.11 21.41 -7.53
C SER A 59 5.17 21.21 -8.63
N ALA A 60 4.83 20.43 -9.68
CA ALA A 60 5.70 20.24 -10.83
C ALA A 60 5.97 21.55 -11.59
N ALA A 61 4.95 22.38 -11.81
CA ALA A 61 5.10 23.68 -12.47
C ALA A 61 5.98 24.64 -11.67
N LEU A 62 5.81 24.68 -10.34
CA LEU A 62 6.67 25.48 -9.46
C LEU A 62 8.12 24.99 -9.47
N TYR A 63 8.35 23.68 -9.51
CA TYR A 63 9.69 23.12 -9.63
C TYR A 63 10.35 23.47 -10.98
N VAL A 64 9.66 23.20 -12.09
CA VAL A 64 10.19 23.44 -13.45
C VAL A 64 10.45 24.93 -13.71
N SER A 65 9.65 25.82 -13.12
CA SER A 65 9.86 27.27 -13.20
C SER A 65 10.90 27.83 -12.22
N GLY A 66 11.54 26.98 -11.40
CA GLY A 66 12.60 27.38 -10.46
C GLY A 66 12.12 27.97 -9.14
N HIS A 67 10.82 27.92 -8.83
CA HIS A 67 10.22 28.48 -7.61
C HIS A 67 10.14 27.47 -6.45
N MET A 68 10.40 26.19 -6.70
CA MET A 68 10.35 25.13 -5.70
C MET A 68 11.58 24.23 -5.79
N ALA A 69 12.17 23.90 -4.64
CA ALA A 69 13.27 22.94 -4.60
C ALA A 69 12.78 21.53 -4.98
N TRP A 70 13.64 20.77 -5.66
CA TRP A 70 13.29 19.43 -6.17
C TRP A 70 12.75 18.50 -5.07
N TRP A 71 13.33 18.53 -3.87
CA TRP A 71 12.93 17.64 -2.78
C TRP A 71 11.54 18.00 -2.24
N VAL A 72 11.18 19.29 -2.20
CA VAL A 72 9.83 19.73 -1.82
C VAL A 72 8.82 19.22 -2.83
N CYS A 73 9.11 19.39 -4.13
CA CYS A 73 8.26 18.89 -5.21
C CYS A 73 8.06 17.38 -5.11
N LEU A 74 9.16 16.64 -4.86
CA LEU A 74 9.13 15.19 -4.77
C LEU A 74 8.23 14.73 -3.60
N LEU A 75 8.41 15.30 -2.42
CA LEU A 75 7.64 14.94 -1.22
C LEU A 75 6.16 15.32 -1.36
N LEU A 76 5.85 16.50 -1.90
CA LEU A 76 4.48 16.92 -2.17
C LEU A 76 3.79 15.99 -3.16
N ASN A 77 4.48 15.66 -4.27
CA ASN A 77 3.90 14.77 -5.28
C ASN A 77 3.73 13.35 -4.74
N ALA A 78 4.61 12.88 -3.85
CA ALA A 78 4.45 11.59 -3.18
C ALA A 78 3.24 11.59 -2.24
N PHE A 79 3.01 12.68 -1.51
CA PHE A 79 1.84 12.86 -0.67
C PHE A 79 0.54 12.90 -1.50
N PHE A 80 0.46 13.69 -2.57
CA PHE A 80 -0.73 13.71 -3.44
C PHE A 80 -0.95 12.37 -4.15
N ALA A 81 0.12 11.67 -4.54
CA ALA A 81 0.03 10.30 -5.05
C ALA A 81 -0.55 9.33 -4.01
N SER A 82 -0.34 9.55 -2.71
CA SER A 82 -0.96 8.73 -1.66
C SER A 82 -2.48 8.89 -1.60
N LEU A 83 -3.02 10.09 -1.79
CA LEU A 83 -4.47 10.34 -1.88
C LEU A 83 -5.09 9.60 -3.07
N THR A 84 -4.45 9.68 -4.23
CA THR A 84 -4.95 8.99 -5.41
C THR A 84 -4.95 7.47 -5.20
N HIS A 85 -4.08 6.93 -4.33
CA HIS A 85 -4.04 5.50 -4.04
C HIS A 85 -5.24 5.05 -3.25
N GLU A 86 -5.57 5.77 -2.19
CA GLU A 86 -6.78 5.51 -1.43
C GLU A 86 -8.02 5.58 -2.33
N LEU A 87 -8.06 6.54 -3.25
CA LEU A 87 -9.11 6.62 -4.26
C LEU A 87 -9.15 5.39 -5.19
N GLU A 88 -8.01 4.91 -5.68
CA GLU A 88 -7.98 3.68 -6.48
C GLU A 88 -8.47 2.49 -5.68
N HIS A 89 -8.05 2.38 -4.42
CA HIS A 89 -8.49 1.32 -3.51
C HIS A 89 -10.02 1.32 -3.32
N ASP A 90 -10.65 2.48 -3.29
CA ASP A 90 -12.11 2.60 -3.28
C ASP A 90 -12.74 2.34 -4.67
N LEU A 91 -12.10 2.78 -5.76
CA LEU A 91 -12.55 2.55 -7.14
C LEU A 91 -12.55 1.06 -7.50
N ILE A 92 -11.57 0.28 -7.08
CA ILE A 92 -11.55 -1.16 -7.33
C ILE A 92 -12.69 -1.92 -6.62
N HIS A 93 -13.26 -1.33 -5.56
CA HIS A 93 -14.53 -1.77 -4.94
C HIS A 93 -15.78 -1.15 -5.57
N SER A 94 -15.62 -0.40 -6.66
CA SER A 94 -16.68 0.35 -7.33
C SER A 94 -17.45 1.24 -6.36
N MET A 95 -16.75 2.00 -5.53
CA MET A 95 -17.36 2.96 -4.62
C MET A 95 -17.79 4.25 -5.31
N TYR A 96 -17.03 4.74 -6.29
CA TYR A 96 -17.37 5.96 -7.02
C TYR A 96 -17.94 5.65 -8.40
N PHE A 97 -18.99 6.38 -8.78
CA PHE A 97 -19.66 6.31 -10.07
C PHE A 97 -20.06 4.87 -10.47
N ARG A 98 -20.47 4.05 -9.49
CA ARG A 98 -20.72 2.60 -9.70
C ARG A 98 -21.63 2.28 -10.88
N LYS A 99 -22.65 3.12 -11.11
CA LYS A 99 -23.63 2.94 -12.19
C LYS A 99 -23.21 3.63 -13.50
N GLN A 100 -22.18 4.46 -13.49
CA GLN A 100 -21.74 5.29 -14.62
C GLN A 100 -20.34 4.88 -15.08
N ARG A 101 -20.29 4.07 -16.14
CA ARG A 101 -19.03 3.45 -16.61
C ARG A 101 -17.97 4.47 -17.03
N VAL A 102 -18.36 5.53 -17.72
CA VAL A 102 -17.42 6.54 -18.26
C VAL A 102 -16.66 7.26 -17.14
N PRO A 103 -17.32 7.97 -16.19
CA PRO A 103 -16.60 8.67 -15.13
C PRO A 103 -15.84 7.71 -14.21
N HIS A 104 -16.36 6.50 -13.95
CA HIS A 104 -15.65 5.49 -13.16
C HIS A 104 -14.30 5.09 -13.80
N ASN A 105 -14.30 4.75 -15.10
CA ASN A 105 -13.09 4.34 -15.80
C ASN A 105 -12.14 5.51 -16.07
N LEU A 106 -12.67 6.73 -16.24
CA LEU A 106 -11.85 7.94 -16.30
C LEU A 106 -11.08 8.14 -14.99
N MET A 107 -11.74 8.03 -13.84
CA MET A 107 -11.06 8.11 -12.54
C MET A 107 -10.01 7.01 -12.38
N MET A 108 -10.31 5.77 -12.78
CA MET A 108 -9.34 4.66 -12.78
C MET A 108 -8.12 4.94 -13.67
N ALA A 109 -8.32 5.53 -14.85
CA ALA A 109 -7.22 5.91 -15.73
C ALA A 109 -6.36 7.04 -15.12
N LEU A 110 -7.00 8.06 -14.55
CA LEU A 110 -6.32 9.20 -13.95
C LEU A 110 -5.50 8.82 -12.72
N VAL A 111 -6.02 7.95 -11.83
CA VAL A 111 -5.23 7.46 -10.69
C VAL A 111 -4.04 6.60 -11.13
N TRP A 112 -4.15 5.89 -12.27
CA TRP A 112 -3.02 5.14 -12.84
C TRP A 112 -1.98 6.05 -13.47
N LEU A 113 -2.40 7.10 -14.18
CA LEU A 113 -1.50 8.12 -14.73
C LEU A 113 -0.75 8.89 -13.64
N ALA A 114 -1.43 9.20 -12.52
CA ALA A 114 -0.79 9.80 -11.35
C ALA A 114 0.21 8.86 -10.66
N ARG A 115 0.02 7.55 -10.82
CA ARG A 115 0.87 6.51 -10.21
C ARG A 115 1.33 5.47 -11.20
N PRO A 116 2.22 5.84 -12.14
CA PRO A 116 2.64 4.93 -13.18
C PRO A 116 3.46 3.75 -12.62
N SER A 117 4.05 3.84 -11.41
CA SER A 117 4.87 2.76 -10.83
C SER A 117 4.09 1.49 -10.44
N THR A 118 2.76 1.56 -10.39
CA THR A 118 1.89 0.46 -9.97
C THR A 118 1.39 -0.37 -11.14
N ILE A 119 0.84 -1.53 -10.81
CA ILE A 119 0.17 -2.38 -11.79
C ILE A 119 -1.09 -1.71 -12.35
N ASN A 120 -1.55 -2.19 -13.51
CA ASN A 120 -2.80 -1.78 -14.11
C ASN A 120 -3.97 -1.93 -13.10
N PRO A 121 -4.76 -0.89 -12.82
CA PRO A 121 -5.73 -0.91 -11.73
C PRO A 121 -6.94 -1.82 -12.02
N TRP A 122 -7.27 -2.06 -13.29
CA TRP A 122 -8.30 -3.05 -13.67
C TRP A 122 -7.84 -4.47 -13.39
N VAL A 123 -6.55 -4.77 -13.58
CA VAL A 123 -5.98 -6.06 -13.14
C VAL A 123 -5.95 -6.11 -11.62
N ARG A 124 -5.46 -5.05 -10.96
CA ARG A 124 -5.41 -4.97 -9.50
C ARG A 124 -6.77 -5.21 -8.86
N ARG A 125 -7.85 -4.71 -9.45
CA ARG A 125 -9.21 -4.96 -8.98
C ARG A 125 -9.52 -6.43 -8.74
N HIS A 126 -9.15 -7.29 -9.68
CA HIS A 126 -9.38 -8.73 -9.56
C HIS A 126 -8.52 -9.33 -8.43
N LEU A 127 -7.26 -8.89 -8.33
CA LEU A 127 -6.35 -9.33 -7.28
C LEU A 127 -6.84 -8.90 -5.89
N HIS A 128 -7.33 -7.66 -5.77
CA HIS A 128 -7.79 -7.10 -4.51
C HIS A 128 -9.10 -7.72 -4.02
N LEU A 129 -10.07 -7.93 -4.92
CA LEU A 129 -11.29 -8.65 -4.55
C LEU A 129 -11.00 -10.10 -4.16
N ASN A 130 -9.97 -10.72 -4.73
CA ASN A 130 -9.50 -12.04 -4.30
C ASN A 130 -8.80 -11.97 -2.93
N HIS A 131 -7.96 -10.97 -2.69
CA HIS A 131 -7.29 -10.75 -1.41
C HIS A 131 -8.29 -10.73 -0.24
N HIS A 132 -9.43 -10.05 -0.34
CA HIS A 132 -10.47 -10.11 0.71
C HIS A 132 -11.00 -11.51 1.02
N LYS A 133 -11.01 -12.41 0.03
CA LYS A 133 -11.51 -13.78 0.17
C LYS A 133 -10.47 -14.74 0.73
N VAL A 134 -9.21 -14.59 0.31
CA VAL A 134 -8.13 -15.54 0.59
C VAL A 134 -6.96 -14.90 1.35
N SER A 135 -7.20 -13.76 2.00
CA SER A 135 -6.20 -12.97 2.71
C SER A 135 -5.32 -13.85 3.59
N GLY A 136 -4.01 -13.59 3.57
CA GLY A 136 -3.05 -14.31 4.39
C GLY A 136 -2.78 -15.76 3.97
N THR A 137 -3.28 -16.21 2.81
CA THR A 137 -2.93 -17.52 2.24
C THR A 137 -1.94 -17.39 1.08
N GLU A 138 -1.42 -18.51 0.56
CA GLU A 138 -0.52 -18.50 -0.61
C GLU A 138 -1.17 -17.97 -1.89
N THR A 139 -2.51 -18.05 -1.98
CA THR A 139 -3.28 -17.58 -3.14
C THR A 139 -3.65 -16.11 -3.05
N ASP A 140 -3.29 -15.43 -1.95
CA ASP A 140 -3.35 -13.97 -1.80
C ASP A 140 -2.24 -13.29 -2.62
N LEU A 141 -2.44 -13.25 -3.94
CA LEU A 141 -1.43 -12.75 -4.86
C LEU A 141 -1.17 -11.24 -4.73
N GLU A 142 -2.11 -10.45 -4.19
CA GLU A 142 -1.88 -9.01 -3.98
C GLU A 142 -0.84 -8.80 -2.87
N GLU A 143 -1.07 -9.35 -1.69
CA GLU A 143 -0.15 -9.17 -0.56
C GLU A 143 1.17 -9.94 -0.75
N ARG A 144 1.12 -11.13 -1.37
CA ARG A 144 2.34 -11.86 -1.74
C ARG A 144 3.19 -11.06 -2.72
N ALA A 145 2.60 -10.35 -3.67
CA ALA A 145 3.37 -9.52 -4.61
C ALA A 145 4.17 -8.42 -3.91
N ILE A 146 3.63 -7.88 -2.80
CA ILE A 146 4.27 -6.84 -1.98
C ILE A 146 5.01 -7.38 -0.75
N THR A 147 5.40 -8.67 -0.75
CA THR A 147 6.29 -9.34 0.22
C THR A 147 5.66 -9.83 1.53
N ASN A 148 4.34 -9.84 1.68
CA ASN A 148 3.71 -10.47 2.86
C ASN A 148 4.16 -11.94 2.96
N GLY A 149 4.67 -12.36 4.12
CA GLY A 149 5.16 -13.71 4.33
C GLY A 149 6.62 -13.97 3.90
N GLU A 150 7.32 -12.99 3.34
CA GLU A 150 8.76 -13.11 3.09
C GLU A 150 9.56 -12.76 4.37
N PRO A 151 10.61 -13.50 4.75
CA PRO A 151 11.44 -13.13 5.88
C PRO A 151 12.21 -11.83 5.59
N TRP A 152 12.39 -11.00 6.62
CA TRP A 152 13.19 -9.79 6.51
C TRP A 152 14.68 -10.11 6.30
N GLY A 153 15.29 -9.34 5.40
CA GLY A 153 16.67 -9.47 4.96
C GLY A 153 16.89 -8.60 3.72
N ILE A 154 18.09 -8.65 3.14
CA ILE A 154 18.45 -7.81 1.97
C ILE A 154 17.47 -8.02 0.82
N ALA A 155 17.11 -9.27 0.54
CA ALA A 155 16.15 -9.58 -0.52
C ALA A 155 14.81 -8.88 -0.28
N ARG A 156 14.16 -9.07 0.88
CA ARG A 156 12.86 -8.42 1.15
C ARG A 156 12.95 -6.89 1.09
N LEU A 157 14.03 -6.30 1.61
CA LEU A 157 14.24 -4.84 1.54
C LEU A 157 14.21 -4.33 0.10
N LEU A 158 14.94 -5.02 -0.79
CA LEU A 158 14.95 -4.70 -2.23
C LEU A 158 13.57 -4.90 -2.87
N MET A 159 12.87 -5.98 -2.52
CA MET A 159 11.53 -6.27 -3.06
C MET A 159 10.45 -5.26 -2.60
N VAL A 160 10.56 -4.74 -1.37
CA VAL A 160 9.62 -3.73 -0.84
C VAL A 160 9.80 -2.40 -1.55
N GLY A 161 11.05 -1.99 -1.80
CA GLY A 161 11.35 -0.71 -2.46
C GLY A 161 11.15 -0.72 -3.97
N ASP A 162 11.21 -1.89 -4.60
CA ASP A 162 11.21 -2.01 -6.05
C ASP A 162 10.45 -3.25 -6.53
N ASN A 163 9.36 -2.99 -7.26
CA ASN A 163 8.50 -4.02 -7.80
C ASN A 163 9.15 -4.84 -8.91
N MET A 164 9.99 -4.23 -9.73
CA MET A 164 10.74 -4.94 -10.75
C MET A 164 11.81 -5.82 -10.09
N MET A 165 12.43 -5.35 -9.01
CA MET A 165 13.32 -6.15 -8.19
C MET A 165 12.59 -7.32 -7.49
N SER A 166 11.35 -7.10 -7.03
CA SER A 166 10.48 -8.18 -6.54
C SER A 166 10.27 -9.28 -7.59
N SER A 167 9.90 -8.91 -8.81
CA SER A 167 9.79 -9.86 -9.92
C SER A 167 11.12 -10.52 -10.28
N PHE A 168 12.23 -9.78 -10.29
CA PHE A 168 13.55 -10.29 -10.63
C PHE A 168 14.06 -11.31 -9.60
N ILE A 169 13.97 -11.01 -8.31
CA ILE A 169 14.37 -11.95 -7.24
C ILE A 169 13.50 -13.22 -7.29
N ARG A 170 12.20 -13.09 -7.55
CA ARG A 170 11.32 -14.26 -7.76
C ARG A 170 11.73 -15.08 -8.98
N PHE A 171 12.13 -14.42 -10.07
CA PHE A 171 12.68 -15.06 -11.26
C PHE A 171 13.97 -15.83 -10.96
N LEU A 172 14.89 -15.26 -10.19
CA LEU A 172 16.13 -15.92 -9.78
C LEU A 172 15.85 -17.16 -8.91
N ARG A 173 14.84 -17.08 -8.03
CA ARG A 173 14.41 -18.20 -7.15
C ARG A 173 13.58 -19.26 -7.88
N ALA A 174 13.05 -18.98 -9.06
CA ALA A 174 12.21 -19.92 -9.80
C ALA A 174 13.03 -21.09 -10.36
N LYS A 175 12.64 -22.32 -10.02
CA LYS A 175 13.38 -23.54 -10.38
C LYS A 175 13.18 -23.98 -11.83
N THR A 176 12.00 -23.74 -12.41
CA THR A 176 11.64 -24.24 -13.74
C THR A 176 11.64 -23.13 -14.78
N ARG A 177 12.01 -23.47 -16.02
CA ARG A 177 11.96 -22.53 -17.16
C ARG A 177 10.53 -22.00 -17.38
N GLN A 178 9.52 -22.85 -17.26
CA GLN A 178 8.12 -22.45 -17.38
C GLN A 178 7.73 -21.39 -16.33
N HIS A 179 8.14 -21.57 -15.07
CA HIS A 179 7.86 -20.60 -14.01
C HIS A 179 8.60 -19.28 -14.26
N LYS A 180 9.86 -19.33 -14.68
CA LYS A 180 10.61 -18.13 -15.09
C LYS A 180 9.90 -17.34 -16.20
N TRP A 181 9.43 -18.00 -17.25
CA TRP A 181 8.66 -17.36 -18.33
C TRP A 181 7.32 -16.80 -17.84
N SER A 182 6.63 -17.50 -16.93
CA SER A 182 5.40 -17.01 -16.32
C SER A 182 5.62 -15.69 -15.57
N ILE A 183 6.70 -15.58 -14.78
CA ILE A 183 7.04 -14.35 -14.05
C ILE A 183 7.30 -13.18 -15.02
N ILE A 184 8.10 -13.40 -16.06
CA ILE A 184 8.43 -12.36 -17.06
C ILE A 184 7.14 -11.88 -17.75
N THR A 185 6.38 -12.82 -18.32
CA THR A 185 5.18 -12.49 -19.09
C THR A 185 4.09 -11.85 -18.23
N ARG A 186 3.91 -12.30 -16.98
CA ARG A 186 2.97 -11.69 -16.03
C ARG A 186 3.42 -10.29 -15.63
N THR A 187 4.70 -10.10 -15.32
CA THR A 187 5.25 -8.78 -14.97
C THR A 187 5.05 -7.80 -16.14
N ALA A 188 5.41 -8.19 -17.36
CA ALA A 188 5.21 -7.35 -18.54
C ALA A 188 3.73 -6.96 -18.72
N LYS A 189 2.80 -7.94 -18.69
CA LYS A 189 1.37 -7.68 -18.91
C LYS A 189 0.75 -6.79 -17.83
N VAL A 190 1.13 -6.99 -16.57
CA VAL A 190 0.47 -6.34 -15.44
C VAL A 190 1.02 -4.93 -15.19
N TYR A 191 2.28 -4.67 -15.54
CA TYR A 191 2.89 -3.35 -15.44
C TYR A 191 2.84 -2.52 -16.73
N ALA A 192 2.56 -3.12 -17.90
CA ALA A 192 2.53 -2.35 -19.14
C ALA A 192 1.33 -1.38 -19.24
N PRO A 193 1.49 -0.23 -19.92
CA PRO A 193 2.79 0.34 -20.34
C PRO A 193 3.44 1.17 -19.21
N LEU A 194 2.64 1.78 -18.34
CA LEU A 194 3.08 2.85 -17.43
C LEU A 194 4.09 2.37 -16.38
N GLY A 195 3.88 1.19 -15.80
CA GLY A 195 4.81 0.57 -14.85
C GLY A 195 6.18 0.33 -15.44
N LEU A 196 6.22 -0.24 -16.64
CA LEU A 196 7.49 -0.50 -17.33
C LEU A 196 8.21 0.81 -17.68
N LEU A 197 7.48 1.83 -18.14
CA LEU A 197 8.05 3.15 -18.42
C LEU A 197 8.60 3.82 -17.16
N ASN A 198 7.86 3.78 -16.05
CA ASN A 198 8.30 4.35 -14.79
C ASN A 198 9.57 3.70 -14.26
N TRP A 199 9.58 2.36 -14.13
CA TRP A 199 10.75 1.65 -13.61
C TRP A 199 11.93 1.68 -14.59
N GLY A 200 11.68 1.65 -15.89
CA GLY A 200 12.71 1.87 -16.90
C GLY A 200 13.37 3.25 -16.77
N THR A 201 12.56 4.30 -16.63
CA THR A 201 13.05 5.68 -16.39
C THR A 201 13.87 5.76 -15.10
N TRP A 202 13.38 5.13 -14.03
CA TRP A 202 14.10 5.06 -12.75
C TRP A 202 15.47 4.40 -12.89
N TYR A 203 15.56 3.28 -13.59
CA TYR A 203 16.83 2.57 -13.80
C TYR A 203 17.79 3.30 -14.72
N VAL A 204 17.31 3.95 -15.78
CA VAL A 204 18.16 4.79 -16.63
C VAL A 204 18.74 5.96 -15.83
N PHE A 205 17.92 6.62 -15.00
CA PHE A 205 18.37 7.66 -14.09
C PHE A 205 19.46 7.16 -13.13
N LEU A 206 19.20 6.06 -12.42
CA LEU A 206 20.15 5.49 -11.46
C LEU A 206 21.45 5.07 -12.14
N ALA A 207 21.38 4.38 -13.27
CA ALA A 207 22.55 3.92 -14.01
C ALA A 207 23.41 5.09 -14.49
N PHE A 208 22.79 6.13 -15.05
CA PHE A 208 23.52 7.32 -15.50
C PHE A 208 24.23 8.03 -14.35
N HIS A 209 23.53 8.33 -13.26
CA HIS A 209 24.13 9.06 -12.12
C HIS A 209 25.14 8.21 -11.36
N ALA A 210 24.91 6.91 -11.21
CA ALA A 210 25.90 5.99 -10.63
C ALA A 210 27.17 5.91 -11.48
N SER A 211 27.03 5.81 -12.81
CA SER A 211 28.18 5.76 -13.72
C SER A 211 29.01 7.04 -13.65
N ASN A 212 28.37 8.21 -13.68
CA ASN A 212 29.06 9.49 -13.52
C ASN A 212 29.71 9.65 -12.13
N GLY A 213 29.05 9.19 -11.07
CA GLY A 213 29.60 9.20 -9.72
C GLY A 213 30.87 8.34 -9.60
N ILE A 214 30.83 7.11 -10.11
CA ILE A 214 31.98 6.19 -10.12
C ILE A 214 33.11 6.75 -10.97
N ALA A 215 32.81 7.21 -12.18
CA ALA A 215 33.75 7.84 -13.10
C ALA A 215 34.48 9.03 -12.48
N SER A 216 33.75 9.89 -11.77
CA SER A 216 34.32 11.02 -11.03
C SER A 216 35.27 10.56 -9.91
N LEU A 217 34.87 9.55 -9.14
CA LEU A 217 35.69 9.01 -8.04
C LEU A 217 37.01 8.38 -8.51
N ILE A 218 37.06 7.83 -9.71
CA ILE A 218 38.28 7.23 -10.28
C ILE A 218 39.08 8.19 -11.18
N GLY A 219 38.68 9.47 -11.24
CA GLY A 219 39.36 10.48 -12.04
C GLY A 219 39.20 10.29 -13.55
N ALA A 220 38.16 9.57 -14.00
CA ALA A 220 37.87 9.34 -15.41
C ALA A 220 36.43 9.76 -15.76
N PRO A 221 36.10 11.07 -15.74
CA PRO A 221 34.76 11.57 -16.08
C PRO A 221 34.30 11.07 -17.46
N ILE A 222 32.99 10.84 -17.61
CA ILE A 222 32.40 10.36 -18.87
C ILE A 222 31.95 11.56 -19.70
N ASP A 223 32.48 11.67 -20.91
CA ASP A 223 32.05 12.68 -21.89
C ASP A 223 30.82 12.18 -22.66
N TRP A 224 29.64 12.45 -22.09
CA TRP A 224 28.37 12.14 -22.74
C TRP A 224 28.07 13.07 -23.92
N SER A 225 27.42 12.54 -24.96
CA SER A 225 26.93 13.35 -26.07
C SER A 225 25.92 14.40 -25.61
N ALA A 226 25.82 15.52 -26.34
CA ALA A 226 24.81 16.55 -26.06
C ALA A 226 23.39 15.99 -26.03
N SER A 227 23.05 15.08 -26.96
CA SER A 227 21.75 14.41 -26.99
C SER A 227 21.49 13.56 -25.74
N THR A 228 22.51 12.86 -25.23
CA THR A 228 22.38 12.10 -23.97
C THR A 228 22.08 13.02 -22.79
N LEU A 229 22.76 14.16 -22.71
CA LEU A 229 22.56 15.14 -21.65
C LEU A 229 21.15 15.76 -21.71
N GLU A 230 20.64 16.06 -22.90
CA GLU A 230 19.29 16.57 -23.10
C GLU A 230 18.22 15.55 -22.67
N VAL A 231 18.35 14.29 -23.09
CA VAL A 231 17.47 13.20 -22.64
C VAL A 231 17.53 13.05 -21.12
N MET A 232 18.73 13.11 -20.54
CA MET A 232 18.88 12.99 -19.08
C MET A 232 18.27 14.19 -18.34
N ASN A 233 18.28 15.39 -18.92
CA ASN A 233 17.58 16.53 -18.33
C ASN A 233 16.06 16.26 -18.22
N ILE A 234 15.44 15.70 -19.27
CA ILE A 234 14.04 15.29 -19.23
C ILE A 234 13.80 14.21 -18.17
N ILE A 235 14.68 13.21 -18.10
CA ILE A 235 14.61 12.13 -17.10
C ILE A 235 14.74 12.69 -15.68
N ASN A 236 15.67 13.62 -15.43
CA ASN A 236 15.85 14.26 -14.13
C ASN A 236 14.56 14.98 -13.69
N ILE A 237 13.94 15.74 -14.60
CA ILE A 237 12.65 16.39 -14.33
C ILE A 237 11.58 15.33 -14.01
N ALA A 238 11.44 14.30 -14.86
CA ALA A 238 10.48 13.23 -14.67
C ALA A 238 10.68 12.50 -13.33
N VAL A 239 11.92 12.31 -12.90
CA VAL A 239 12.26 11.70 -11.60
C VAL A 239 11.83 12.58 -10.43
N VAL A 240 12.01 13.89 -10.53
CA VAL A 240 11.57 14.78 -9.45
C VAL A 240 10.05 14.87 -9.37
N VAL A 241 9.36 14.99 -10.51
CA VAL A 241 7.92 15.31 -10.52
C VAL A 241 7.01 14.09 -10.51
N LEU A 242 7.47 12.92 -10.97
CA LEU A 242 6.59 11.76 -11.15
C LEU A 242 7.21 10.44 -10.68
N VAL A 243 8.40 10.07 -11.18
CA VAL A 243 8.98 8.74 -10.95
C VAL A 243 9.46 8.58 -9.51
N GLY A 244 10.33 9.47 -9.02
CA GLY A 244 10.83 9.47 -7.65
C GLY A 244 9.73 9.54 -6.58
N PRO A 245 8.73 10.43 -6.70
CA PRO A 245 7.55 10.44 -5.84
C PRO A 245 6.86 9.08 -5.74
N ASN A 246 6.70 8.42 -6.88
CA ASN A 246 6.03 7.13 -6.99
C ASN A 246 6.90 5.96 -6.49
N VAL A 247 8.22 6.05 -6.58
CA VAL A 247 9.14 5.09 -5.95
C VAL A 247 9.05 5.21 -4.42
N LEU A 248 9.16 6.43 -3.88
CA LEU A 248 9.05 6.70 -2.44
C LEU A 248 7.71 6.22 -1.88
N ARG A 249 6.61 6.60 -2.53
CA ARG A 249 5.26 6.22 -2.14
C ARG A 249 5.04 4.71 -2.19
N THR A 250 5.54 4.04 -3.23
CA THR A 250 5.47 2.57 -3.34
C THR A 250 6.21 1.89 -2.21
N PHE A 251 7.44 2.31 -1.90
CA PHE A 251 8.19 1.80 -0.74
C PHE A 251 7.39 1.98 0.55
N CYS A 252 6.87 3.17 0.82
CA CYS A 252 6.12 3.47 2.05
C CYS A 252 4.86 2.61 2.18
N LEU A 253 4.05 2.51 1.11
CA LEU A 253 2.88 1.66 1.11
C LEU A 253 3.27 0.19 1.33
N HIS A 254 4.23 -0.33 0.57
CA HIS A 254 4.58 -1.75 0.64
C HIS A 254 5.18 -2.11 1.98
N PHE A 255 5.98 -1.23 2.56
CA PHE A 255 6.46 -1.39 3.92
C PHE A 255 5.28 -1.50 4.90
N VAL A 256 4.34 -0.55 4.87
CA VAL A 256 3.21 -0.54 5.81
C VAL A 256 2.27 -1.73 5.58
N SER A 257 1.79 -1.93 4.35
CA SER A 257 0.81 -2.98 4.01
C SER A 257 1.37 -4.38 4.24
N SER A 258 2.59 -4.65 3.77
CA SER A 258 3.17 -5.99 3.89
C SER A 258 3.56 -6.36 5.32
N ASN A 259 3.62 -5.41 6.26
CA ASN A 259 3.90 -5.70 7.67
C ASN A 259 2.65 -5.69 8.56
N MET A 260 1.54 -5.15 8.05
CA MET A 260 0.27 -5.16 8.77
C MET A 260 -0.60 -6.39 8.46
N HIS A 261 -0.41 -7.03 7.32
CA HIS A 261 -1.09 -8.30 7.00
C HIS A 261 -0.37 -9.49 7.65
N TYR A 262 -1.15 -10.45 8.13
CA TYR A 262 -0.61 -11.72 8.57
C TYR A 262 -0.60 -12.75 7.43
N TYR A 263 0.17 -13.81 7.60
CA TYR A 263 0.35 -14.82 6.57
C TYR A 263 0.57 -16.23 7.11
N GLY A 264 -0.18 -17.16 6.55
CA GLY A 264 0.07 -18.60 6.54
C GLY A 264 -0.49 -19.36 7.73
N ASP A 265 -0.44 -18.82 8.95
CA ASP A 265 -0.94 -19.48 10.18
C ASP A 265 -2.18 -18.76 10.75
N ILE A 266 -3.06 -18.31 9.85
CA ILE A 266 -4.35 -17.73 10.20
C ILE A 266 -5.49 -18.69 9.89
N GLU A 267 -6.56 -18.60 10.67
CA GLU A 267 -7.78 -19.37 10.46
C GLU A 267 -8.56 -18.86 9.23
N ALA A 268 -8.99 -19.78 8.36
CA ALA A 268 -9.71 -19.44 7.14
C ALA A 268 -11.01 -18.68 7.46
N GLY A 269 -11.20 -17.53 6.80
CA GLY A 269 -12.37 -16.66 7.01
C GLY A 269 -12.34 -15.85 8.32
N ASN A 270 -11.29 -15.98 9.14
CA ASN A 270 -11.16 -15.21 10.37
C ASN A 270 -10.55 -13.82 10.10
N VAL A 271 -11.43 -12.85 9.84
CA VAL A 271 -11.03 -11.46 9.53
C VAL A 271 -10.23 -10.81 10.67
N LEU A 272 -10.43 -11.22 11.93
CA LEU A 272 -9.66 -10.69 13.07
C LEU A 272 -8.16 -11.00 12.96
N GLN A 273 -7.79 -12.03 12.20
CA GLN A 273 -6.41 -12.48 12.02
C GLN A 273 -5.79 -12.01 10.70
N GLN A 274 -6.57 -11.42 9.78
CA GLN A 274 -6.06 -11.02 8.46
C GLN A 274 -5.06 -9.86 8.56
N CYS A 275 -5.34 -8.88 9.41
CA CYS A 275 -4.54 -7.68 9.56
C CYS A 275 -4.44 -7.22 11.02
N GLN A 276 -3.38 -6.48 11.33
CA GLN A 276 -3.25 -5.65 12.52
C GLN A 276 -3.42 -4.17 12.17
N VAL A 277 -3.72 -3.36 13.19
CA VAL A 277 -3.58 -1.91 13.08
C VAL A 277 -2.13 -1.53 13.35
N LEU A 278 -1.54 -0.75 12.44
CA LEU A 278 -0.16 -0.30 12.52
C LEU A 278 -0.14 1.23 12.60
N ASN A 279 -0.11 1.78 13.82
CA ASN A 279 -0.25 3.22 14.08
C ASN A 279 0.73 3.83 15.12
N PRO A 280 1.98 3.35 15.28
CA PRO A 280 2.93 4.03 16.14
C PRO A 280 3.32 5.38 15.55
N TRP A 281 3.58 6.37 16.40
CA TRP A 281 3.92 7.73 15.97
C TRP A 281 5.16 7.77 15.05
N TRP A 282 6.14 6.89 15.27
CA TRP A 282 7.38 6.86 14.49
C TRP A 282 7.19 6.33 13.07
N LEU A 283 6.04 5.71 12.75
CA LEU A 283 5.69 5.36 11.36
C LEU A 283 5.07 6.51 10.59
N TRP A 284 4.83 7.67 11.22
CA TRP A 284 4.22 8.81 10.54
C TRP A 284 4.89 9.17 9.21
N PRO A 285 6.24 9.18 9.07
CA PRO A 285 6.87 9.49 7.79
C PRO A 285 6.45 8.55 6.67
N LEU A 286 6.29 7.25 6.94
CA LEU A 286 5.80 6.30 5.94
C LEU A 286 4.29 6.48 5.72
N GLN A 287 3.53 6.71 6.79
CA GLN A 287 2.10 6.94 6.75
C GLN A 287 1.73 8.17 5.91
N ALA A 288 2.55 9.21 5.91
CA ALA A 288 2.33 10.40 5.10
C ALA A 288 2.26 10.08 3.61
N PHE A 289 3.09 9.14 3.15
CA PHE A 289 3.16 8.73 1.75
C PHE A 289 2.27 7.52 1.43
N CYS A 290 1.53 6.99 2.40
CA CYS A 290 0.42 6.07 2.14
C CYS A 290 -0.91 6.56 2.74
N PHE A 291 -1.04 7.86 3.01
CA PHE A 291 -2.25 8.49 3.56
C PHE A 291 -2.84 7.79 4.80
N ASN A 292 -1.99 7.50 5.78
CA ASN A 292 -2.38 6.86 7.04
C ASN A 292 -3.00 5.45 6.87
N PHE A 293 -2.62 4.74 5.79
CA PHE A 293 -3.11 3.40 5.46
C PHE A 293 -2.94 2.41 6.61
N GLY A 294 -1.79 2.39 7.29
CA GLY A 294 -1.54 1.41 8.36
C GLY A 294 -2.50 1.56 9.55
N SER A 295 -3.04 2.76 9.76
CA SER A 295 -4.01 3.02 10.81
C SER A 295 -5.45 2.71 10.36
N SER A 296 -5.80 2.93 9.09
CA SER A 296 -7.18 2.86 8.61
C SER A 296 -7.51 1.58 7.82
N HIS A 297 -6.53 0.90 7.24
CA HIS A 297 -6.76 -0.22 6.33
C HIS A 297 -7.38 -1.44 7.01
N ALA A 298 -7.05 -1.72 8.27
CA ALA A 298 -7.68 -2.83 8.98
C ALA A 298 -9.22 -2.67 9.07
N ILE A 299 -9.73 -1.43 9.11
CA ILE A 299 -11.17 -1.13 9.08
C ILE A 299 -11.80 -1.60 7.76
N HIS A 300 -11.08 -1.48 6.65
CA HIS A 300 -11.54 -1.89 5.32
C HIS A 300 -11.84 -3.39 5.22
N HIS A 301 -11.08 -4.23 5.92
CA HIS A 301 -11.34 -5.68 5.97
C HIS A 301 -12.66 -6.02 6.66
N PHE A 302 -13.09 -5.19 7.62
CA PHE A 302 -14.40 -5.33 8.24
C PHE A 302 -15.49 -4.66 7.40
N VAL A 303 -15.26 -3.42 6.96
CA VAL A 303 -16.27 -2.58 6.32
C VAL A 303 -15.81 -2.14 4.93
N VAL A 304 -15.89 -3.08 3.98
CA VAL A 304 -15.39 -2.95 2.61
C VAL A 304 -16.07 -1.83 1.81
N LYS A 305 -17.26 -1.36 2.20
CA LYS A 305 -18.04 -0.36 1.43
C LYS A 305 -17.96 1.07 1.97
N GLU A 306 -17.04 1.35 2.89
CA GLU A 306 -16.80 2.71 3.38
C GLU A 306 -15.62 3.34 2.65
N PRO A 307 -15.77 4.53 2.01
CA PRO A 307 -14.66 5.20 1.34
C PRO A 307 -13.60 5.67 2.34
N PHE A 308 -12.36 5.83 1.85
CA PHE A 308 -11.19 6.06 2.68
C PHE A 308 -11.32 7.26 3.61
N TYR A 309 -11.92 8.36 3.14
CA TYR A 309 -12.08 9.56 3.97
C TYR A 309 -13.05 9.32 5.14
N ILE A 310 -14.07 8.46 4.98
CA ILE A 310 -14.93 8.05 6.10
C ILE A 310 -14.19 7.07 7.01
N ARG A 311 -13.39 6.15 6.44
CA ARG A 311 -12.51 5.28 7.24
C ARG A 311 -11.58 6.12 8.13
N GLN A 312 -10.98 7.19 7.59
CA GLN A 312 -10.12 8.11 8.35
C GLN A 312 -10.87 8.80 9.49
N LEU A 313 -12.08 9.30 9.25
CA LEU A 313 -12.91 9.91 10.32
C LEU A 313 -13.34 8.88 11.37
N THR A 314 -13.48 7.62 10.97
CA THR A 314 -13.93 6.51 11.82
C THR A 314 -12.80 5.89 12.65
N VAL A 315 -11.53 6.17 12.34
CA VAL A 315 -10.35 5.59 13.01
C VAL A 315 -10.45 5.60 14.53
N PRO A 316 -10.74 6.73 15.21
CA PRO A 316 -10.76 6.76 16.68
C PRO A 316 -11.81 5.81 17.28
N PHE A 317 -13.00 5.76 16.67
CA PHE A 317 -14.09 4.89 17.10
C PHE A 317 -13.79 3.42 16.80
N ALA A 318 -13.44 3.11 15.55
CA ALA A 318 -13.15 1.74 15.12
C ALA A 318 -11.97 1.15 15.90
N HIS A 319 -10.92 1.92 16.18
CA HIS A 319 -9.77 1.43 16.95
C HIS A 319 -10.16 0.95 18.35
N LYS A 320 -11.08 1.64 19.02
CA LYS A 320 -11.59 1.23 20.33
C LYS A 320 -12.29 -0.12 20.23
N VAL A 321 -13.27 -0.23 19.34
CA VAL A 321 -14.07 -1.47 19.15
C VAL A 321 -13.19 -2.62 18.68
N MET A 322 -12.30 -2.40 17.72
CA MET A 322 -11.39 -3.42 17.19
C MET A 322 -10.47 -3.96 18.29
N ARG A 323 -9.96 -3.10 19.19
CA ARG A 323 -9.15 -3.53 20.33
C ARG A 323 -9.97 -4.36 21.33
N GLU A 324 -11.18 -3.91 21.67
CA GLU A 324 -12.10 -4.63 22.55
C GLU A 324 -12.46 -6.03 22.01
N MET A 325 -12.53 -6.16 20.68
CA MET A 325 -12.85 -7.42 19.99
C MET A 325 -11.61 -8.27 19.65
N GLY A 326 -10.40 -7.83 20.05
CA GLY A 326 -9.18 -8.63 19.96
C GLY A 326 -8.39 -8.51 18.66
N VAL A 327 -8.62 -7.48 17.84
CA VAL A 327 -7.72 -7.13 16.73
C VAL A 327 -6.39 -6.64 17.32
N ARG A 328 -5.27 -7.11 16.77
CA ARG A 328 -3.94 -6.72 17.24
C ARG A 328 -3.55 -5.33 16.76
N PHE A 329 -2.79 -4.63 17.59
CA PHE A 329 -2.19 -3.34 17.29
C PHE A 329 -0.69 -3.46 17.47
N ASN A 330 0.08 -2.94 16.51
CA ASN A 330 1.52 -2.73 16.65
C ASN A 330 2.28 -4.01 17.09
N ASP A 331 1.87 -5.17 16.58
CA ASP A 331 2.61 -6.43 16.69
C ASP A 331 3.83 -6.37 15.77
N PHE A 332 4.88 -5.67 16.22
CA PHE A 332 6.16 -5.61 15.52
C PHE A 332 6.92 -6.95 15.52
N GLY A 333 6.43 -7.94 16.25
CA GLY A 333 6.99 -9.28 16.20
C GLY A 333 6.83 -9.92 14.81
N THR A 334 5.87 -9.46 13.99
CA THR A 334 5.69 -9.91 12.60
C THR A 334 6.94 -9.73 11.74
N PHE A 335 7.79 -8.76 12.05
CA PHE A 335 9.06 -8.52 11.35
C PHE A 335 10.03 -9.70 11.52
N THR A 336 10.03 -10.34 12.69
CA THR A 336 10.87 -11.52 12.96
C THR A 336 10.24 -12.82 12.50
N ARG A 337 8.91 -12.89 12.49
CA ARG A 337 8.16 -14.13 12.22
C ARG A 337 7.64 -14.23 10.79
N ALA A 338 8.17 -13.46 9.84
CA ALA A 338 7.70 -13.43 8.45
C ALA A 338 6.16 -13.35 8.37
N ASN A 339 5.58 -12.38 9.09
CA ASN A 339 4.13 -12.12 9.12
C ASN A 339 3.24 -13.19 9.76
N ARG A 340 3.80 -14.18 10.48
CA ARG A 340 2.99 -15.17 11.21
C ARG A 340 2.18 -14.54 12.36
N TRP A 341 0.93 -14.96 12.50
CA TRP A 341 0.01 -14.54 13.56
C TRP A 341 0.39 -15.17 14.90
N THR A 342 0.74 -16.45 14.93
CA THR A 342 1.11 -17.12 16.17
C THR A 342 2.43 -16.56 16.68
N ARG A 343 2.46 -16.19 17.96
CA ARG A 343 3.72 -15.83 18.63
C ARG A 343 4.41 -17.15 18.96
N ALA A 344 5.69 -17.31 18.62
CA ALA A 344 6.47 -18.45 19.10
C ALA A 344 6.35 -18.50 20.63
N GLU A 345 6.04 -19.67 21.19
CA GLU A 345 6.02 -19.85 22.63
C GLU A 345 7.37 -19.39 23.18
N ARG A 346 7.37 -18.49 24.17
CA ARG A 346 8.56 -18.32 24.99
C ARG A 346 8.71 -19.67 25.68
N THR A 347 9.77 -20.40 25.36
CA THR A 347 10.21 -21.52 26.19
C THR A 347 10.50 -20.91 27.55
N GLU A 348 9.55 -20.98 28.48
CA GLU A 348 9.86 -20.74 29.89
C GLU A 348 10.91 -21.78 30.26
N PRO A 349 12.06 -21.39 30.82
CA PRO A 349 13.03 -22.36 31.28
C PRO A 349 12.32 -23.25 32.28
N ALA A 350 12.28 -24.56 31.99
CA ALA A 350 11.66 -25.55 32.85
C ALA A 350 12.12 -25.30 34.30
N GLN A 351 11.17 -25.06 35.19
CA GLN A 351 11.46 -25.02 36.62
C GLN A 351 12.10 -26.37 36.96
N GLN A 352 13.40 -26.33 37.27
CA GLN A 352 14.08 -27.50 37.81
C GLN A 352 13.34 -27.91 39.08
N PRO A 353 12.93 -29.18 39.21
CA PRO A 353 12.34 -29.65 40.45
C PRO A 353 13.39 -29.46 41.56
N GLN A 354 13.02 -28.68 42.58
CA GLN A 354 13.77 -28.64 43.83
C GLN A 354 13.73 -30.05 44.42
N THR A 355 14.84 -30.77 44.27
CA THR A 355 15.10 -31.99 45.02
C THR A 355 15.37 -31.59 46.46
N ALA A 356 14.54 -32.08 47.38
CA ALA A 356 14.79 -32.14 48.81
C ALA A 356 15.85 -33.21 49.12
#